data_AF-A0A931EFQ9-F1
#
_entry.id   AF-A0A931EFQ9-F1
#
_cell.length_a   1.000
_cell.length_b   1.000
_cell.length_c   1.000
_cell.angle_alpha   90.00
_cell.angle_beta   90.00
_cell.angle_gamma   90.00
#
_symmetry.space_group_name_H-M   'P 1'
#
loop_
_entity.id
_entity.type
_entity.pdbx_description
1 polymer ?
#
loop_
_entity_poly.entity_id
_entity_poly.type
_entity_poly.pdbx_seq_one_letter_code
_entity_poly.pdbx_strand_id
1 'polypeptide(L)'
;MNNNGNGNMDSELALPIGASRWEREIFDHLTQHIIQERELLAEYVDAATETESRALAYLIGLLVEDERRHHRLFQQLALSLKASAELQPDSPPVPRIDFDKENRAEVLEMTERLLEREEGDSLELKRLRKELSDVEDTTLWGLLVELMERDTDKHIAILRFAQRHARRPVS
;
A
#
# COMPACT_ATOMS: atom_id res chain seq x y z
N MET A 1 -4.24 23.46 -25.13
CA MET A 1 -4.90 23.66 -23.81
C MET A 1 -5.08 22.31 -23.16
N ASN A 2 -4.54 22.14 -21.95
CA ASN A 2 -5.09 21.38 -20.81
C ASN A 2 -4.04 21.42 -19.69
N ASN A 3 -4.01 22.54 -18.97
CA ASN A 3 -3.12 22.78 -17.83
C ASN A 3 -3.90 22.72 -16.49
N ASN A 4 -4.87 21.80 -16.38
CA ASN A 4 -5.79 21.70 -15.24
C ASN A 4 -5.42 20.60 -14.22
N GLY A 5 -4.34 19.86 -14.43
CA GLY A 5 -3.92 18.79 -13.51
C GLY A 5 -3.04 19.27 -12.34
N ASN A 6 -2.17 20.27 -12.59
CA ASN A 6 -1.17 20.69 -11.60
C ASN A 6 -1.76 21.53 -10.46
N GLY A 7 -2.71 22.44 -10.78
CA GLY A 7 -3.31 23.33 -9.78
C GLY A 7 -4.15 22.64 -8.71
N ASN A 8 -4.66 21.43 -8.98
CA ASN A 8 -5.46 20.68 -8.01
C ASN A 8 -4.59 19.96 -6.98
N MET A 9 -3.45 19.39 -7.41
CA MET A 9 -2.48 18.79 -6.50
C MET A 9 -1.79 19.82 -5.61
N ASP A 10 -1.42 20.99 -6.16
CA ASP A 10 -0.76 22.04 -5.39
C ASP A 10 -1.67 22.58 -4.26
N SER A 11 -2.99 22.63 -4.51
CA SER A 11 -4.00 23.00 -3.49
C SER A 11 -4.21 21.89 -2.45
N GLU A 12 -4.22 20.63 -2.89
CA GLU A 12 -4.36 19.47 -2.01
C GLU A 12 -3.17 19.33 -1.05
N LEU A 13 -1.95 19.58 -1.53
CA LEU A 13 -0.69 19.49 -0.77
C LEU A 13 -0.33 20.78 0.00
N ALA A 14 -1.21 21.79 0.00
CA ALA A 14 -1.02 22.97 0.84
C ALA A 14 -1.04 22.60 2.33
N LEU A 15 -0.21 23.28 3.13
CA LEU A 15 -0.06 23.05 4.56
C LEU A 15 -1.42 23.00 5.29
N PRO A 16 -1.65 22.00 6.16
CA PRO A 16 -2.90 21.91 6.90
C PRO A 16 -3.12 23.09 7.85
N ILE A 17 -4.29 23.71 7.76
CA ILE A 17 -4.69 24.78 8.69
C ILE A 17 -5.10 24.14 10.03
N GLY A 18 -4.70 24.74 11.14
CA GLY A 18 -5.06 24.25 12.48
C GLY A 18 -4.25 23.06 12.99
N ALA A 19 -3.35 22.49 12.17
CA ALA A 19 -2.47 21.39 12.58
C ALA A 19 -1.60 21.76 13.79
N SER A 20 -1.32 20.77 14.62
CA SER A 20 -0.25 20.78 15.61
C SER A 20 1.13 20.77 14.95
N ARG A 21 2.19 20.97 15.73
CA ARG A 21 3.57 20.87 15.24
C ARG A 21 3.87 19.47 14.70
N TRP A 22 3.46 18.44 15.41
CA TRP A 22 3.67 17.05 15.01
C TRP A 22 2.91 16.73 13.71
N GLU A 23 1.65 17.14 13.57
CA GLU A 23 0.89 16.92 12.33
C GLU A 23 1.53 17.65 11.13
N ARG A 24 2.09 18.85 11.33
CA ARG A 24 2.86 19.54 10.27
C ARG A 24 4.13 18.78 9.88
N GLU A 25 4.89 18.27 10.85
CA GLU A 25 6.11 17.51 10.59
C GLU A 25 5.82 16.21 9.83
N ILE A 26 4.74 15.50 10.21
CA ILE A 26 4.30 14.30 9.47
C ILE A 26 3.80 14.66 8.08
N PHE A 27 2.98 15.71 7.94
CA PHE A 27 2.46 16.14 6.64
C PHE A 27 3.62 16.48 5.68
N ASP A 28 4.59 17.28 6.13
CA ASP A 28 5.76 17.66 5.34
C ASP A 28 6.58 16.43 4.92
N HIS A 29 6.78 15.46 5.82
CA HIS A 29 7.47 14.23 5.48
C HIS A 29 6.73 13.43 4.38
N LEU A 30 5.41 13.28 4.49
CA LEU A 30 4.59 12.56 3.51
C LEU A 30 4.61 13.27 2.15
N THR A 31 4.47 14.60 2.12
CA THR A 31 4.44 15.37 0.86
C THR A 31 5.81 15.47 0.19
N GLN A 32 6.89 15.59 0.96
CA GLN A 32 8.25 15.52 0.42
C GLN A 32 8.52 14.18 -0.26
N HIS A 33 8.09 13.08 0.35
CA HIS A 33 8.23 11.74 -0.23
C HIS A 33 7.45 11.62 -1.55
N ILE A 34 6.18 12.05 -1.59
CA ILE A 34 5.34 12.09 -2.80
C ILE A 34 6.03 12.87 -3.94
N ILE A 35 6.68 14.00 -3.64
CA ILE A 35 7.36 14.81 -4.65
C ILE A 35 8.61 14.09 -5.18
N GLN A 36 9.45 13.55 -4.29
CA GLN A 36 10.70 12.89 -4.65
C GLN A 36 10.49 11.59 -5.46
N GLU A 37 9.46 10.81 -5.13
CA GLU A 37 9.18 9.54 -5.81
C GLU A 37 8.78 9.71 -7.29
N ARG A 38 8.25 10.87 -7.69
CA ARG A 38 7.81 11.08 -9.08
C ARG A 38 8.94 11.02 -10.09
N GLU A 39 10.08 11.60 -9.73
CA GLU A 39 11.26 11.60 -10.58
C GLU A 39 11.81 10.18 -10.72
N LEU A 40 11.90 9.45 -9.60
CA LEU A 40 12.32 8.05 -9.59
C LEU A 40 11.39 7.14 -10.39
N LEU A 41 10.06 7.35 -10.32
CA LEU A 41 9.10 6.55 -11.07
C LEU A 41 9.22 6.77 -12.59
N ALA A 42 9.55 8.00 -13.01
CA ALA A 42 9.83 8.29 -14.42
C ALA A 42 11.06 7.51 -14.90
N GLU A 43 12.14 7.49 -14.10
CA GLU A 43 13.36 6.74 -14.42
C GLU A 43 13.10 5.24 -14.58
N TYR A 44 12.27 4.64 -13.72
CA TYR A 44 11.89 3.23 -13.87
C TYR A 44 11.09 2.99 -15.16
N VAL A 45 10.14 3.87 -15.50
CA VAL A 45 9.35 3.72 -16.73
C VAL A 45 10.25 3.84 -17.96
N ASP A 46 11.16 4.81 -17.98
CA ASP A 46 12.09 5.00 -19.08
C ASP A 46 13.02 3.78 -19.21
N ALA A 47 13.60 3.30 -18.12
CA ALA A 47 14.43 2.09 -18.11
C ALA A 47 13.69 0.84 -18.63
N ALA A 48 12.40 0.69 -18.31
CA ALA A 48 11.58 -0.43 -18.81
C ALA A 48 11.26 -0.33 -20.31
N THR A 49 11.20 0.89 -20.85
CA THR A 49 10.89 1.13 -22.27
C THR A 49 12.14 1.07 -23.15
N GLU A 50 13.29 1.47 -22.63
CA GLU A 50 14.57 1.50 -23.37
C GLU A 50 15.30 0.15 -23.37
N THR A 51 15.03 -0.72 -22.40
CA THR A 51 15.74 -2.00 -22.31
C THR A 51 15.30 -3.00 -23.39
N GLU A 52 16.27 -3.67 -24.02
CA GLU A 52 16.02 -4.80 -24.93
C GLU A 52 15.67 -6.10 -24.17
N SER A 53 15.94 -6.15 -22.86
CA SER A 53 15.67 -7.33 -22.03
C SER A 53 14.21 -7.37 -21.61
N ARG A 54 13.44 -8.27 -22.25
CA ARG A 54 12.02 -8.50 -21.87
C ARG A 54 11.84 -8.90 -20.41
N ALA A 55 12.79 -9.65 -19.85
CA ALA A 55 12.75 -10.06 -18.45
C ALA A 55 12.92 -8.85 -17.52
N LEU A 56 13.87 -7.96 -17.83
CA LEU A 56 14.08 -6.75 -17.03
C LEU A 56 12.90 -5.78 -17.14
N ALA A 57 12.39 -5.53 -18.35
CA ALA A 57 11.20 -4.70 -18.56
C ALA A 57 10.00 -5.20 -17.76
N TYR A 58 9.80 -6.53 -17.72
CA TYR A 58 8.73 -7.15 -16.93
C TYR A 58 8.91 -6.90 -15.42
N LEU A 59 10.12 -7.11 -14.88
CA LEU A 59 10.39 -6.89 -13.45
C LEU A 59 10.25 -5.41 -13.05
N ILE A 60 10.73 -4.49 -13.88
CA ILE A 60 10.55 -3.06 -13.62
C ILE A 60 9.05 -2.69 -13.66
N GLY A 61 8.26 -3.31 -14.53
CA GLY A 61 6.81 -3.15 -14.55
C GLY A 61 6.16 -3.48 -13.21
N LEU A 62 6.55 -4.59 -12.57
CA LEU A 62 6.07 -4.97 -11.24
C LEU A 62 6.44 -3.93 -10.17
N LEU A 63 7.67 -3.41 -10.21
CA LEU A 63 8.11 -2.35 -9.29
C LEU A 63 7.28 -1.08 -9.47
N VAL A 64 7.06 -0.64 -10.71
CA VAL A 64 6.24 0.56 -11.00
C VAL A 64 4.81 0.41 -10.49
N GLU A 65 4.22 -0.79 -10.57
CA GLU A 65 2.89 -1.05 -10.01
C GLU A 65 2.85 -0.90 -8.48
N ASP A 66 3.89 -1.36 -7.79
CA ASP A 66 4.01 -1.26 -6.34
C ASP A 66 4.25 0.19 -5.91
N GLU A 67 5.17 0.91 -6.57
CA GLU A 67 5.43 2.33 -6.27
C GLU A 67 4.20 3.21 -6.51
N ARG A 68 3.42 2.94 -7.56
CA ARG A 68 2.13 3.62 -7.77
C ARG A 68 1.12 3.34 -6.66
N ARG A 69 1.17 2.16 -6.04
CA ARG A 69 0.33 1.83 -4.90
C ARG A 69 0.82 2.57 -3.66
N HIS A 70 2.13 2.57 -3.37
CA HIS A 70 2.74 3.31 -2.28
C HIS A 70 2.41 4.80 -2.36
N HIS A 71 2.67 5.43 -3.51
CA HIS A 71 2.39 6.84 -3.74
C HIS A 71 0.94 7.23 -3.39
N ARG A 72 -0.03 6.41 -3.82
CA ARG A 72 -1.45 6.63 -3.50
C ARG A 72 -1.74 6.53 -2.00
N LEU A 73 -1.12 5.58 -1.30
CA LEU A 73 -1.28 5.44 0.15
C LEU A 73 -0.70 6.66 0.90
N PHE A 74 0.48 7.13 0.50
CA PHE A 74 1.07 8.35 1.07
C PHE A 74 0.18 9.58 0.87
N GLN A 75 -0.38 9.76 -0.34
CA GLN A 75 -1.32 10.85 -0.62
C GLN A 75 -2.58 10.74 0.24
N GLN A 76 -3.16 9.54 0.37
CA GLN A 76 -4.33 9.32 1.21
C GLN A 76 -4.04 9.64 2.69
N LEU A 77 -2.86 9.28 3.20
CA LEU A 77 -2.44 9.62 4.56
C LEU A 77 -2.31 11.14 4.76
N ALA A 78 -1.64 11.83 3.84
CA ALA A 78 -1.49 13.29 3.90
C ALA A 78 -2.84 14.01 3.89
N LEU A 79 -3.75 13.59 3.00
CA LEU A 79 -5.11 14.15 2.92
C LEU A 79 -5.94 13.85 4.17
N SER A 80 -5.82 12.65 4.74
CA SER A 80 -6.54 12.29 5.98
C SER A 80 -6.05 13.09 7.18
N LEU A 81 -4.74 13.34 7.27
CA LEU A 81 -4.14 14.20 8.29
C LEU A 81 -4.62 15.64 8.17
N LYS A 82 -4.66 16.17 6.93
CA LYS A 82 -5.18 17.51 6.64
C LYS A 82 -6.65 17.66 7.01
N ALA A 83 -7.49 16.70 6.61
CA ALA A 83 -8.91 16.69 6.96
C ALA A 83 -9.13 16.67 8.48
N SER A 84 -8.31 15.90 9.21
CA SER A 84 -8.36 15.87 10.68
C SER A 84 -7.97 17.21 11.31
N ALA A 85 -6.88 17.82 10.85
CA ALA A 85 -6.39 19.11 11.34
C ALA A 85 -7.37 20.26 11.08
N GLU A 86 -8.04 20.23 9.92
CA GLU A 86 -9.00 21.25 9.49
C GLU A 86 -10.42 21.01 10.02
N LEU A 87 -10.61 20.01 10.90
CA LEU A 87 -11.89 19.63 11.49
C LEU A 87 -12.98 19.36 10.44
N GLN A 88 -12.58 18.80 9.30
CA GLN A 88 -13.51 18.47 8.24
C GLN A 88 -14.44 17.32 8.71
N PRO A 89 -15.77 17.48 8.59
CA PRO A 89 -16.74 16.54 9.16
C PRO A 89 -16.86 15.21 8.41
N ASP A 90 -16.27 15.10 7.21
CA ASP A 90 -16.48 13.98 6.29
C ASP A 90 -15.50 12.81 6.49
N SER A 91 -15.85 11.66 5.92
CA SER A 91 -15.05 10.42 5.92
C SER A 91 -13.67 10.66 5.29
N PRO A 92 -12.57 10.64 6.07
CA PRO A 92 -11.23 10.84 5.52
C PRO A 92 -10.87 9.73 4.52
N PRO A 93 -9.98 10.01 3.53
CA PRO A 93 -9.57 9.02 2.54
C PRO A 93 -9.02 7.71 3.15
N VAL A 94 -8.31 7.80 4.27
CA VAL A 94 -7.97 6.67 5.13
C VAL A 94 -9.01 6.59 6.24
N PRO A 95 -9.82 5.52 6.29
CA PRO A 95 -10.86 5.37 7.30
C PRO A 95 -10.31 5.39 8.72
N ARG A 96 -11.11 5.91 9.66
CA ARG A 96 -10.85 5.74 11.09
C ARG A 96 -11.15 4.29 11.46
N ILE A 97 -10.45 3.77 12.47
CA ILE A 97 -10.72 2.42 13.00
C ILE A 97 -12.12 2.40 13.62
N ASP A 98 -12.99 1.53 13.13
CA ASP A 98 -14.38 1.38 13.57
C ASP A 98 -14.85 -0.09 13.62
N PHE A 99 -13.91 -1.04 13.73
CA PHE A 99 -14.19 -2.48 13.84
C PHE A 99 -15.07 -2.87 15.05
N ASP A 100 -15.33 -1.91 15.95
CA ASP A 100 -16.22 -2.02 17.11
C ASP A 100 -17.67 -1.58 16.84
N LYS A 101 -17.92 -0.86 15.73
CA LYS A 101 -19.26 -0.35 15.36
C LYS A 101 -20.08 -1.33 14.53
N GLU A 102 -19.42 -2.22 13.79
CA GLU A 102 -20.07 -3.35 13.12
C GLU A 102 -20.38 -4.47 14.12
N ASN A 103 -21.15 -5.50 13.71
CA ASN A 103 -21.34 -6.68 14.53
C ASN A 103 -19.98 -7.37 14.73
N ARG A 104 -19.30 -7.04 15.84
CA ARG A 104 -17.95 -7.48 16.19
C ARG A 104 -17.73 -8.97 15.97
N ALA A 105 -18.76 -9.79 16.21
CA ALA A 105 -18.71 -11.22 15.96
C ALA A 105 -18.50 -11.56 14.47
N GLU A 106 -19.19 -10.87 13.57
CA GLU A 106 -19.07 -11.04 12.12
C GLU A 106 -17.69 -10.63 11.61
N VAL A 107 -17.15 -9.49 12.09
CA VAL A 107 -15.79 -9.05 11.72
C VAL A 107 -14.75 -10.09 12.18
N LEU A 108 -14.90 -10.64 13.38
CA LEU A 108 -13.99 -11.67 13.88
C LEU A 108 -14.08 -12.97 13.09
N GLU A 109 -15.29 -13.47 12.83
CA GLU A 109 -15.51 -14.69 12.05
C GLU A 109 -14.95 -14.55 10.63
N MET A 110 -15.21 -13.40 9.98
CA MET A 110 -14.73 -13.13 8.64
C MET A 110 -13.19 -13.03 8.60
N THR A 111 -12.59 -12.30 9.52
CA THR A 111 -11.12 -12.15 9.57
C THR A 111 -10.42 -13.47 9.90
N GLU A 112 -10.99 -14.32 10.75
CA GLU A 112 -10.46 -15.66 11.06
C GLU A 112 -10.48 -16.56 9.83
N ARG A 113 -11.61 -16.62 9.11
CA ARG A 113 -11.73 -17.40 7.88
C ARG A 113 -10.74 -16.95 6.79
N LEU A 114 -10.54 -15.65 6.64
CA LEU A 114 -9.57 -15.11 5.68
C LEU A 114 -8.13 -15.40 6.10
N LEU A 115 -7.81 -15.33 7.40
CA LEU A 115 -6.49 -15.67 7.91
C LEU A 115 -6.14 -17.13 7.65
N GLU A 116 -7.06 -18.06 7.92
CA GLU A 116 -6.85 -19.49 7.66
C GLU A 116 -6.52 -19.75 6.18
N ARG A 117 -7.18 -19.02 5.27
CA ARG A 117 -6.91 -19.11 3.84
C ARG A 117 -5.52 -18.59 3.49
N GLU A 118 -5.17 -17.38 3.92
CA GLU A 118 -3.85 -16.79 3.62
C GLU A 118 -2.70 -17.62 4.24
N GLU A 119 -2.89 -18.21 5.42
CA GLU A 119 -1.93 -19.14 6.02
C GLU A 119 -1.78 -20.43 5.18
N GLY A 120 -2.88 -20.94 4.63
CA GLY A 120 -2.88 -22.04 3.67
C GLY A 120 -2.11 -21.69 2.39
N ASP A 121 -2.43 -20.55 1.78
CA ASP A 121 -1.79 -20.05 0.56
C ASP A 121 -0.27 -19.87 0.79
N SER A 122 0.16 -19.36 1.95
CA SER A 122 1.58 -19.25 2.33
C SER A 122 2.30 -20.60 2.33
N LEU A 123 1.64 -21.66 2.82
CA LEU A 123 2.21 -23.02 2.82
C LEU A 123 2.30 -23.61 1.42
N GLU A 124 1.30 -23.36 0.57
CA GLU A 124 1.28 -23.82 -0.82
C GLU A 124 2.36 -23.14 -1.65
N LEU A 125 2.49 -21.81 -1.53
CA LEU A 125 3.53 -21.03 -2.22
C LEU A 125 4.94 -21.51 -1.83
N LYS A 126 5.18 -21.76 -0.54
CA LYS A 126 6.47 -22.32 -0.06
C LYS A 126 6.78 -23.69 -0.64
N ARG A 127 5.77 -24.52 -0.92
CA ARG A 127 5.95 -25.81 -1.59
C ARG A 127 6.25 -25.61 -3.07
N LEU A 128 5.45 -24.78 -3.75
CA LEU A 128 5.63 -24.45 -5.15
C LEU A 128 7.02 -23.87 -5.42
N ARG A 129 7.50 -22.95 -4.56
CA ARG A 129 8.84 -22.39 -4.66
C ARG A 129 9.92 -23.48 -4.64
N LYS A 130 9.78 -24.49 -3.78
CA LYS A 130 10.72 -25.62 -3.72
C LYS A 130 10.67 -26.49 -4.98
N GLU A 131 9.50 -26.69 -5.56
CA GLU A 131 9.36 -27.45 -6.81
C GLU A 131 9.98 -26.71 -8.01
N LEU A 132 10.03 -25.39 -7.94
CA LEU A 132 10.63 -24.54 -8.96
C LEU A 132 12.15 -24.38 -8.83
N SER A 133 12.79 -24.98 -7.81
CA SER A 133 14.24 -24.83 -7.56
C SER A 133 15.09 -25.24 -8.77
N ASP A 134 14.62 -26.23 -9.52
CA ASP A 134 15.35 -26.78 -10.67
C ASP A 134 15.38 -25.84 -11.89
N VAL A 135 14.55 -24.79 -11.89
CA VAL A 135 14.45 -23.81 -13.00
C VAL A 135 14.81 -22.38 -12.58
N GLU A 136 15.39 -22.20 -11.39
CA GLU A 136 15.71 -20.87 -10.81
C GLU A 136 16.63 -20.03 -11.70
N ASP A 137 17.62 -20.62 -12.34
CA ASP A 137 18.60 -19.87 -13.17
C ASP A 137 18.11 -19.58 -14.60
N THR A 138 16.95 -20.09 -14.99
CA THR A 138 16.46 -20.02 -16.39
C THR A 138 15.13 -19.33 -16.54
N THR A 139 14.41 -19.12 -15.44
CA THR A 139 13.04 -18.56 -15.44
C THR A 139 12.86 -17.56 -14.31
N LEU A 140 11.93 -16.61 -14.49
CA LEU A 140 11.53 -15.70 -13.41
C LEU A 140 10.56 -16.35 -12.40
N TRP A 141 10.22 -17.62 -12.57
CA TRP A 141 9.11 -18.24 -11.83
C TRP A 141 9.37 -18.32 -10.32
N GLY A 142 10.57 -18.70 -9.91
CA GLY A 142 10.94 -18.73 -8.50
C GLY A 142 10.83 -17.35 -7.85
N LEU A 143 11.29 -16.30 -8.55
CA LEU A 143 11.15 -14.92 -8.08
C LEU A 143 9.69 -14.49 -7.97
N LEU A 144 8.87 -14.79 -8.97
CA LEU A 144 7.44 -14.41 -8.95
C LEU A 144 6.69 -15.08 -7.79
N VAL A 145 6.96 -16.36 -7.52
CA VAL A 145 6.38 -17.06 -6.38
C VAL A 145 6.87 -16.44 -5.07
N GLU A 146 8.15 -16.07 -4.96
CA GLU A 146 8.65 -15.36 -3.78
C GLU A 146 7.97 -13.99 -3.57
N LEU A 147 7.70 -13.23 -4.64
CA LEU A 147 6.95 -11.98 -4.53
C LEU A 147 5.52 -12.21 -4.03
N MET A 148 4.85 -13.26 -4.52
CA MET A 148 3.53 -13.66 -4.03
C MET A 148 3.56 -14.07 -2.55
N GLU A 149 4.61 -14.77 -2.09
CA GLU A 149 4.77 -15.09 -0.66
C GLU A 149 4.83 -13.82 0.20
N ARG A 150 5.58 -12.80 -0.23
CA ARG A 150 5.66 -11.51 0.48
C ARG A 150 4.33 -10.77 0.50
N ASP A 151 3.56 -10.86 -0.58
CA ASP A 151 2.21 -10.29 -0.64
C ASP A 151 1.23 -11.01 0.30
N THR A 152 1.30 -12.34 0.39
CA THR A 152 0.53 -13.13 1.36
C THR A 152 0.91 -12.74 2.80
N ASP A 153 2.20 -12.55 3.10
CA ASP A 153 2.64 -12.08 4.43
C ASP A 153 2.06 -10.69 4.76
N LYS A 154 1.99 -9.79 3.76
CA LYS A 154 1.33 -8.49 3.88
C LYS A 154 -0.18 -8.64 4.17
N HIS A 155 -0.87 -9.54 3.48
CA HIS A 155 -2.30 -9.80 3.73
C HIS A 155 -2.55 -10.32 5.15
N ILE A 156 -1.75 -11.28 5.60
CA ILE A 156 -1.82 -11.82 6.97
C ILE A 156 -1.63 -10.69 7.98
N ALA A 157 -0.65 -9.82 7.78
CA ALA A 157 -0.40 -8.69 8.68
C ALA A 157 -1.63 -7.75 8.79
N ILE A 158 -2.26 -7.42 7.66
CA ILE A 158 -3.47 -6.59 7.61
C ILE A 158 -4.63 -7.27 8.35
N LEU A 159 -4.89 -8.55 8.08
CA LEU A 159 -5.99 -9.29 8.72
C LEU A 159 -5.76 -9.45 10.23
N ARG A 160 -4.52 -9.69 10.67
CA ARG A 160 -4.18 -9.73 12.10
C ARG A 160 -4.37 -8.38 12.78
N PHE A 161 -4.13 -7.27 12.09
CA PHE A 161 -4.43 -5.93 12.60
C PHE A 161 -5.94 -5.79 12.84
N ALA A 162 -6.77 -6.10 11.84
CA ALA A 162 -8.22 -6.04 11.97
C ALA A 162 -8.74 -6.93 13.13
N GLN A 163 -8.30 -8.19 13.17
CA GLN A 163 -8.68 -9.14 14.24
C GLN A 163 -8.28 -8.63 15.63
N ARG A 164 -7.07 -8.08 15.79
CA ARG A 164 -6.60 -7.54 17.08
C ARG A 164 -7.46 -6.37 17.55
N HIS A 165 -7.82 -5.46 16.65
CA HIS A 165 -8.62 -4.30 16.99
C HIS A 165 -10.09 -4.68 17.26
N ALA A 166 -10.65 -5.61 16.50
CA ALA A 166 -11.97 -6.18 16.79
C ALA A 166 -12.02 -6.95 18.13
N ARG A 167 -10.88 -7.44 18.64
CA ARG A 167 -10.82 -8.13 19.95
C ARG A 167 -10.71 -7.18 21.15
N ARG A 168 -10.38 -5.90 20.98
CA ARG A 168 -10.25 -4.96 22.11
C ARG A 168 -11.65 -4.60 22.67
N PRO A 169 -11.83 -4.54 24.00
CA PRO A 169 -13.06 -4.00 24.58
C PRO A 169 -13.16 -2.50 24.26
N VAL A 170 -14.36 -2.05 23.90
CA VAL A 170 -14.67 -0.62 23.76
C VAL A 170 -14.44 0.04 25.13
N SER A 171 -13.56 1.05 25.18
CA SER A 171 -13.36 1.88 26.37
C SER A 171 -14.34 3.05 26.37
#